data_AF-A0A925KWD9-F1
#
_entry.id   AF-A0A925KWD9-F1
#
_cell.length_a   1.000
_cell.length_b   1.000
_cell.length_c   1.000
_cell.angle_alpha   90.00
_cell.angle_beta   90.00
_cell.angle_gamma   90.00
#
_symmetry.space_group_name_H-M   'P 1'
#
loop_
_entity.id
_entity.type
_entity.pdbx_description
1 polymer ?
#
loop_
_entity_poly.entity_id
_entity_poly.type
_entity_poly.pdbx_seq_one_letter_code
_entity_poly.pdbx_strand_id
1 'polypeptide(L)'
;MKYLLTISLLVATYALWQCTPQKSSAYDIPDHVPPENKALFIERAEKGKALYKIHCGGCHGIFTKGKDGVPNFTSIQIDNYHATALIGLDPKNHAVAKKMSSEQIDYVITFLRIRKVK
;
A
#
# COMPACT_ATOMS: atom_id res chain seq x y z
N MET A 1 18.93 1.45 50.16
CA MET A 1 19.79 1.00 49.04
C MET A 1 19.15 -0.08 48.16
N LYS A 2 18.58 -1.16 48.74
CA LYS A 2 17.93 -2.25 47.97
C LYS A 2 16.78 -1.79 47.06
N TYR A 3 15.98 -0.83 47.52
CA TYR A 3 14.87 -0.25 46.75
C TYR A 3 15.30 0.69 45.60
N LEU A 4 16.44 1.38 45.75
CA LEU A 4 17.00 2.24 44.69
C LEU A 4 17.54 1.41 43.52
N LEU A 5 18.16 0.26 43.82
CA LEU A 5 18.60 -0.72 42.83
C LEU A 5 17.43 -1.33 42.05
N THR A 6 16.32 -1.67 42.73
CA THR A 6 15.13 -2.22 42.06
C THR A 6 14.41 -1.20 41.18
N ILE A 7 14.35 0.07 41.58
CA ILE A 7 13.74 1.14 40.77
C ILE A 7 14.58 1.40 39.50
N SER A 8 15.91 1.41 39.65
CA SER A 8 16.82 1.58 38.50
C SER A 8 16.70 0.43 37.49
N LEU A 9 16.50 -0.80 37.96
CA LEU A 9 16.28 -1.97 37.10
C LEU A 9 14.97 -1.88 36.30
N LEU A 10 13.87 -1.44 36.94
CA LEU A 10 12.57 -1.30 36.29
C LEU A 10 12.55 -0.21 35.21
N VAL A 11 13.19 0.93 35.48
CA VAL A 11 13.32 2.02 34.49
C VAL A 11 14.15 1.58 33.27
N ALA A 12 15.22 0.81 33.48
CA ALA A 12 16.04 0.27 32.39
C ALA A 12 15.25 -0.70 31.49
N THR A 13 14.36 -1.52 32.06
CA THR A 13 13.50 -2.43 31.26
C THR A 13 12.45 -1.68 30.43
N TYR A 14 11.92 -0.56 30.93
CA TYR A 14 10.95 0.26 30.20
C TYR A 14 11.57 1.00 29.01
N ALA A 15 12.83 1.43 29.13
CA ALA A 15 13.57 2.12 28.07
C ALA A 15 13.85 1.20 26.85
N LEU A 16 14.00 -0.11 27.07
CA LEU A 16 14.27 -1.08 25.99
C LEU A 16 13.03 -1.43 25.15
N TRP A 17 11.81 -1.14 25.63
CA TRP A 17 10.57 -1.37 24.88
C TRP A 17 10.25 -0.28 23.85
N GLN A 18 10.87 0.90 23.95
CA GLN A 18 10.63 2.01 23.02
C GLN A 18 11.37 1.87 21.68
N CYS A 19 12.28 0.90 21.55
CA CYS A 19 12.95 0.58 20.28
C CYS A 19 12.19 -0.50 19.51
N THR A 20 10.97 -0.22 19.05
CA THR A 20 10.32 -1.08 18.06
C THR A 20 10.84 -0.70 16.67
N PRO A 21 11.56 -1.58 15.95
CA PRO A 21 12.07 -1.26 14.62
C PRO A 21 10.90 -1.01 13.66
N GLN A 22 10.88 0.19 13.07
CA GLN A 22 9.92 0.55 12.03
C GLN A 22 10.16 -0.34 10.80
N LYS A 23 9.29 -1.32 10.61
CA LYS A 23 9.34 -2.25 9.47
C LYS A 23 9.40 -1.42 8.18
N SER A 24 10.47 -1.59 7.39
CA SER A 24 10.61 -0.94 6.08
C SER A 24 9.34 -1.19 5.28
N SER A 25 8.60 -0.13 4.94
CA SER A 25 7.32 -0.28 4.26
C SER A 25 7.52 -0.93 2.90
N ALA A 26 6.57 -1.77 2.47
CA ALA A 26 6.55 -2.37 1.14
C ALA A 26 6.31 -1.33 0.01
N TYR A 27 6.12 -0.07 0.39
CA TYR A 27 5.74 1.05 -0.45
C TYR A 27 6.82 2.14 -0.47
N ASP A 28 6.88 2.87 -1.58
CA ASP A 28 7.69 4.06 -1.82
C ASP A 28 6.81 5.29 -1.60
N ILE A 29 6.70 5.71 -0.34
CA ILE A 29 5.95 6.90 0.06
C ILE A 29 6.95 8.06 0.23
N PRO A 30 6.73 9.23 -0.41
CA PRO A 30 7.66 10.34 -0.30
C PRO A 30 7.89 10.81 1.15
N ASP A 31 9.12 11.23 1.44
CA ASP A 31 9.51 11.59 2.82
C ASP A 31 8.78 12.81 3.37
N HIS A 32 8.35 13.72 2.51
CA HIS A 32 7.62 14.94 2.87
C HIS A 32 6.17 14.67 3.34
N VAL A 33 5.66 13.44 3.20
CA VAL A 33 4.31 13.08 3.66
C VAL A 33 4.32 12.94 5.19
N PRO A 34 3.42 13.61 5.93
CA PRO A 34 3.32 13.47 7.39
C PRO A 34 3.04 12.02 7.84
N PRO A 35 3.51 11.58 9.02
CA PRO A 35 3.36 10.20 9.50
C PRO A 35 1.92 9.68 9.49
N GLU A 36 0.95 10.50 9.88
CA GLU A 36 -0.48 10.20 9.86
C GLU A 36 -0.99 9.91 8.45
N ASN A 37 -0.50 10.66 7.46
CA ASN A 37 -0.85 10.46 6.05
C ASN A 37 -0.12 9.24 5.48
N LYS A 38 1.11 8.94 5.92
CA LYS A 38 1.81 7.70 5.55
C LYS A 38 1.00 6.47 5.98
N ALA A 39 0.49 6.46 7.22
CA ALA A 39 -0.34 5.37 7.72
C ALA A 39 -1.61 5.20 6.87
N LEU A 40 -2.30 6.31 6.55
CA LEU A 40 -3.48 6.30 5.67
C LEU A 40 -3.17 5.73 4.28
N PHE A 41 -2.06 6.16 3.64
CA PHE A 41 -1.68 5.65 2.32
C PHE A 41 -1.33 4.16 2.33
N ILE A 42 -0.66 3.69 3.39
CA ILE A 42 -0.36 2.25 3.56
C ILE A 42 -1.66 1.46 3.68
N GLU A 43 -2.60 1.91 4.52
CA GLU A 43 -3.89 1.24 4.68
C GLU A 43 -4.65 1.14 3.34
N ARG A 44 -4.72 2.26 2.60
CA ARG A 44 -5.35 2.31 1.28
C ARG A 44 -4.65 1.40 0.26
N ALA A 45 -3.33 1.39 0.25
CA ALA A 45 -2.57 0.52 -0.66
C ALA A 45 -2.74 -0.96 -0.33
N GLU A 46 -2.84 -1.36 0.94
CA GLU A 46 -3.14 -2.75 1.30
C GLU A 46 -4.56 -3.16 0.85
N LYS A 47 -5.56 -2.29 1.03
CA LYS A 47 -6.91 -2.49 0.48
C LYS A 47 -6.86 -2.61 -1.04
N GLY A 48 -6.12 -1.71 -1.69
CA GLY A 48 -5.92 -1.68 -3.14
C GLY A 48 -5.25 -2.94 -3.68
N LYS A 49 -4.25 -3.46 -2.98
CA LYS A 49 -3.58 -4.72 -3.32
C LYS A 49 -4.52 -5.91 -3.26
N ALA A 50 -5.38 -5.97 -2.24
CA ALA A 50 -6.40 -7.01 -2.13
C ALA A 50 -7.42 -6.93 -3.29
N LEU A 51 -7.89 -5.73 -3.61
CA LEU A 51 -8.80 -5.52 -4.75
C LEU A 51 -8.12 -5.84 -6.09
N TYR A 52 -6.87 -5.44 -6.27
CA TYR A 52 -6.07 -5.78 -7.45
C TYR A 52 -5.97 -7.30 -7.62
N LYS A 53 -5.79 -8.07 -6.53
CA LYS A 53 -5.82 -9.55 -6.58
C LYS A 53 -7.08 -10.09 -7.21
N ILE A 54 -8.21 -9.57 -6.76
CA ILE A 54 -9.54 -10.08 -7.08
C ILE A 54 -9.93 -9.68 -8.50
N HIS A 55 -9.63 -8.44 -8.90
CA HIS A 55 -10.18 -7.83 -10.11
C HIS A 55 -9.18 -7.75 -11.27
N CYS A 56 -7.88 -7.65 -10.99
CA CYS A 56 -6.84 -7.38 -11.99
C CYS A 56 -5.84 -8.54 -12.12
N GLY A 57 -5.55 -9.24 -11.03
CA GLY A 57 -4.46 -10.21 -10.93
C GLY A 57 -4.68 -11.48 -11.77
N GLY A 58 -5.91 -11.76 -12.19
CA GLY A 58 -6.19 -12.87 -13.12
C GLY A 58 -5.51 -12.69 -14.48
N CYS A 59 -5.41 -11.44 -14.96
CA CYS A 59 -4.77 -11.13 -16.24
C CYS A 59 -3.39 -10.48 -16.07
N HIS A 60 -3.20 -9.72 -14.99
CA HIS A 60 -1.97 -8.96 -14.76
C HIS A 60 -1.06 -9.54 -13.66
N GLY A 61 -1.40 -10.71 -13.10
CA GLY A 61 -0.60 -11.38 -12.08
C GLY A 61 -0.67 -10.74 -10.70
N ILE A 62 -0.14 -11.40 -9.66
CA ILE A 62 -0.06 -10.85 -8.29
C ILE A 62 1.11 -11.42 -7.47
N PHE A 63 2.24 -11.67 -8.11
CA PHE A 63 3.45 -12.31 -7.54
C PHE A 63 3.39 -13.84 -7.45
N THR A 64 4.29 -14.51 -8.19
CA THR A 64 5.01 -15.70 -7.70
C THR A 64 6.44 -15.68 -8.23
N LYS A 65 7.38 -16.25 -7.46
CA LYS A 65 8.77 -16.46 -7.86
C LYS A 65 8.79 -17.27 -9.17
N GLY A 66 8.97 -16.60 -10.31
CA GLY A 66 9.16 -17.24 -11.61
C GLY A 66 8.14 -16.92 -12.71
N LYS A 67 7.02 -16.21 -12.45
CA LYS A 67 6.11 -15.68 -13.51
C LYS A 67 5.39 -14.38 -13.10
N ASP A 68 5.13 -13.56 -14.12
CA ASP A 68 4.40 -12.28 -14.21
C ASP A 68 4.02 -11.60 -12.88
N GLY A 69 4.91 -10.71 -12.43
CA GLY A 69 4.59 -9.72 -11.40
C GLY A 69 3.64 -8.64 -11.94
N VAL A 70 3.10 -7.82 -11.02
CA VAL A 70 2.32 -6.64 -11.39
C VAL A 70 3.10 -5.81 -12.43
N PRO A 71 2.58 -5.61 -13.66
CA PRO A 71 3.27 -4.87 -14.70
C PRO A 71 3.68 -3.49 -14.22
N ASN A 72 4.84 -3.03 -14.67
CA ASN A 72 5.28 -1.66 -14.43
C ASN A 72 4.47 -0.67 -15.29
N PHE A 73 3.24 -0.40 -14.86
CA PHE A 73 2.40 0.62 -15.49
C PHE A 73 3.02 1.99 -15.27
N THR A 74 3.13 2.79 -16.33
CA THR A 74 3.55 4.18 -16.22
C THR A 74 2.49 5.00 -15.50
N SER A 75 2.89 6.13 -14.89
CA SER A 75 1.95 7.06 -14.25
C SER A 75 0.83 7.47 -15.21
N ILE A 76 1.15 7.72 -16.49
CA ILE A 76 0.15 8.08 -17.51
C ILE A 76 -0.86 6.94 -17.73
N GLN A 77 -0.44 5.68 -17.76
CA GLN A 77 -1.36 4.55 -17.90
C GLN A 77 -2.30 4.44 -16.70
N ILE A 78 -1.78 4.66 -15.49
CA ILE A 78 -2.56 4.66 -14.25
C ILE A 78 -3.55 5.83 -14.24
N ASP A 79 -3.10 7.03 -14.60
CA ASP A 79 -3.91 8.25 -14.65
C ASP A 79 -5.06 8.13 -15.66
N ASN A 80 -4.74 7.68 -16.87
CA ASN A 80 -5.73 7.48 -17.93
C ASN A 80 -6.78 6.45 -17.50
N TYR A 81 -6.35 5.31 -16.94
CA TYR A 81 -7.29 4.30 -16.45
C TYR A 81 -8.21 4.87 -15.37
N HIS A 82 -7.65 5.59 -14.39
CA HIS A 82 -8.44 6.22 -13.32
C HIS A 82 -9.48 7.18 -13.90
N ALA A 83 -9.05 8.08 -14.79
CA ALA A 83 -9.94 9.05 -15.43
C ALA A 83 -11.05 8.35 -16.21
N THR A 84 -10.71 7.37 -17.05
CA THR A 84 -11.69 6.67 -17.89
C THR A 84 -12.63 5.76 -17.08
N ALA A 85 -12.16 5.21 -15.96
CA ALA A 85 -12.98 4.40 -15.06
C ALA A 85 -14.03 5.27 -14.33
N LEU A 86 -13.67 6.49 -13.93
CA LEU A 86 -14.60 7.43 -13.30
C LEU A 86 -15.73 7.88 -14.22
N ILE A 87 -15.44 8.11 -15.51
CA ILE A 87 -16.42 8.58 -16.51
C ILE A 87 -17.05 7.46 -17.33
N GLY A 88 -16.60 6.21 -17.14
CA GLY A 88 -17.12 5.03 -17.83
C GLY A 88 -16.84 4.97 -19.33
N LEU A 89 -15.75 5.60 -19.80
CA LEU A 89 -15.40 5.72 -21.22
C LEU A 89 -14.42 4.66 -21.76
N ASP A 90 -13.92 3.74 -20.93
CA ASP A 90 -13.00 2.69 -21.41
C ASP A 90 -13.78 1.42 -21.76
N PRO A 91 -14.21 1.19 -23.02
CA PRO A 91 -14.99 0.00 -23.38
C PRO A 91 -14.22 -1.31 -23.20
N LYS A 92 -12.89 -1.28 -23.19
CA LYS A 92 -12.05 -2.48 -23.06
C LYS A 92 -11.94 -2.91 -21.61
N ASN A 93 -11.68 -1.98 -20.70
CA ASN A 93 -11.52 -2.28 -19.27
C ASN A 93 -12.76 -1.95 -18.42
N HIS A 94 -13.84 -1.43 -19.04
CA HIS A 94 -15.10 -1.04 -18.39
C HIS A 94 -15.63 -2.11 -17.46
N ALA A 95 -15.54 -3.36 -17.91
CA ALA A 95 -16.11 -4.50 -17.21
C ALA A 95 -15.41 -4.78 -15.87
N VAL A 96 -14.14 -4.39 -15.72
CA VAL A 96 -13.41 -4.51 -14.45
C VAL A 96 -13.75 -3.34 -13.54
N ALA A 97 -13.68 -2.12 -14.06
CA ALA A 97 -14.01 -0.91 -13.31
C ALA A 97 -15.45 -0.93 -12.76
N LYS A 98 -16.43 -1.40 -13.55
CA LYS A 98 -17.85 -1.52 -13.12
C LYS A 98 -18.10 -2.47 -11.95
N LYS A 99 -17.15 -3.37 -11.64
CA LYS A 99 -17.28 -4.30 -10.50
C LYS A 99 -16.84 -3.67 -9.19
N MET A 100 -16.36 -2.42 -9.23
CA MET A 100 -15.82 -1.69 -8.10
C MET A 100 -16.45 -0.31 -8.00
N SER A 101 -16.59 0.22 -6.78
CA SER A 101 -16.92 1.63 -6.56
C SER A 101 -15.73 2.53 -6.93
N SER A 102 -15.98 3.84 -7.11
CA SER A 102 -14.91 4.81 -7.33
C SER A 102 -13.85 4.81 -6.22
N GLU A 103 -14.26 4.58 -4.97
CA GLU A 103 -13.35 4.45 -3.83
C GLU A 103 -12.49 3.18 -3.91
N GLN A 104 -13.08 2.05 -4.30
CA GLN A 104 -12.33 0.82 -4.53
C GLN A 104 -11.31 0.98 -5.66
N ILE A 105 -11.67 1.72 -6.72
CA ILE A 105 -10.72 2.08 -7.78
C ILE A 105 -9.59 2.95 -7.21
N ASP A 106 -9.89 3.98 -6.41
CA ASP A 106 -8.87 4.84 -5.79
C ASP A 106 -7.88 4.04 -4.91
N TYR A 107 -8.36 3.03 -4.19
CA TYR A 107 -7.48 2.13 -3.44
C TYR A 107 -6.52 1.36 -4.37
N VAL A 108 -7.02 0.79 -5.48
CA VAL A 108 -6.17 0.10 -6.46
C VAL A 108 -5.16 1.06 -7.09
N ILE A 109 -5.57 2.28 -7.43
CA ILE A 109 -4.68 3.32 -7.96
C ILE A 109 -3.60 3.68 -6.95
N THR A 110 -3.97 3.87 -5.68
CA THR A 110 -3.01 4.13 -4.59
C THR A 110 -1.98 3.02 -4.51
N PHE A 111 -2.41 1.76 -4.47
CA PHE A 111 -1.52 0.60 -4.51
C PHE A 111 -0.54 0.65 -5.70
N LEU A 112 -1.04 0.88 -6.91
CA LEU A 112 -0.21 0.89 -8.12
C LEU A 112 0.81 2.04 -8.13
N ARG A 113 0.50 3.19 -7.53
CA ARG A 113 1.41 4.35 -7.49
C ARG A 113 2.54 4.20 -6.49
N ILE A 114 2.25 3.71 -5.30
CA ILE A 114 3.23 3.72 -4.20
C ILE A 114 3.87 2.36 -3.97
N ARG A 115 3.50 1.30 -4.72
CA ARG A 115 4.22 0.03 -4.64
C ARG A 115 5.66 0.20 -5.12
N LYS A 116 6.57 -0.53 -4.50
CA LYS A 116 7.90 -0.75 -5.05
C LYS A 116 7.80 -1.47 -6.40
N VAL A 117 8.45 -0.92 -7.41
CA VAL A 117 8.69 -1.59 -8.70
C VAL A 117 10.09 -2.18 -8.63
N LYS A 118 10.23 -3.47 -8.95
CA LYS A 118 11.53 -4.15 -9.02
C LYS A 118 12.14 -4.01 -10.40
#